data_AF-A0A7C3HA09-F1
#
_entry.id   AF-A0A7C3HA09-F1
#
_cell.length_a   1.000
_cell.length_b   1.000
_cell.length_c   1.000
_cell.angle_alpha   90.00
_cell.angle_beta   90.00
_cell.angle_gamma   90.00
#
_symmetry.space_group_name_H-M   'P 1'
#
loop_
_entity.id
_entity.type
_entity.pdbx_description
1 polymer ?
#
loop_
_entity_poly.entity_id
_entity_poly.type
_entity_poly.pdbx_seq_one_letter_code
_entity_poly.pdbx_strand_id
1 'polypeptide(L)'
;MAQVYLQGKACQLGGELPETGRQAPDFLLVSTRLKDMNLASFADSKKLIYTVPSLDTMVCAKTTKTLNELAVGWDNMNVLVVSADLPFAQQRFIKQHKLKNITALSMMRNKQFAIDYGVLLMDGSLA
;
A
#
# COMPACT_ATOMS: atom_id res chain seq x y z
N MET A 1 -0.74 13.62 14.80
CA MET A 1 -1.84 12.72 14.34
C MET A 1 -2.67 13.43 13.29
N ALA A 2 -2.93 12.76 12.17
CA ALA A 2 -3.67 13.32 11.04
C ALA A 2 -5.14 12.89 11.06
N GLN A 3 -6.03 13.71 10.50
CA GLN A 3 -7.46 13.41 10.35
C GLN A 3 -7.81 13.34 8.87
N VAL A 4 -8.57 12.31 8.49
CA VAL A 4 -9.13 12.13 7.15
C VAL A 4 -10.65 12.02 7.21
N TYR A 5 -11.31 12.01 6.05
CA TYR A 5 -12.76 11.91 5.97
C TYR A 5 -13.18 10.76 5.06
N LEU A 6 -14.05 9.89 5.57
CA LEU A 6 -14.70 8.84 4.81
C LEU A 6 -16.18 9.18 4.67
N GLN A 7 -16.63 9.49 3.44
CA GLN A 7 -18.02 9.88 3.16
C GLN A 7 -18.52 11.02 4.07
N GLY A 8 -17.64 12.01 4.32
CA GLY A 8 -17.92 13.16 5.19
C GLY A 8 -17.80 12.90 6.69
N LYS A 9 -17.58 11.65 7.13
CA LYS A 9 -17.32 11.33 8.54
C LYS A 9 -15.83 11.39 8.82
N ALA A 10 -15.46 12.08 9.89
CA ALA A 10 -14.07 12.17 10.35
C ALA A 10 -13.55 10.79 10.79
N CYS A 11 -12.31 10.48 10.42
CA CYS A 11 -11.56 9.32 10.90
C CYS A 11 -10.14 9.75 11.30
N GLN A 12 -9.66 9.24 12.42
CA GLN A 12 -8.34 9.52 12.95
C GLN A 12 -7.29 8.54 12.42
N LEU A 13 -6.12 9.05 12.07
CA LEU A 13 -4.96 8.25 11.71
C LEU A 13 -3.99 8.14 12.88
N GLY A 14 -3.56 6.91 13.16
CA GLY A 14 -2.52 6.61 14.13
C GLY A 14 -1.13 6.80 13.52
N GLY A 15 -0.22 7.42 14.28
CA GLY A 15 1.13 7.73 13.83
C GLY A 15 1.24 9.06 13.05
N GLU A 16 2.36 9.22 12.34
CA GLU A 16 2.67 10.40 11.55
C GLU A 16 3.27 9.99 10.21
N LEU A 17 2.87 10.68 9.14
CA LEU A 17 3.41 10.44 7.81
C LEU A 17 4.91 10.83 7.80
N PRO A 18 5.79 10.03 7.18
CA PRO A 18 7.20 10.37 7.06
C PRO A 18 7.40 11.72 6.34
N GLU A 19 8.20 12.60 6.95
CA GLU A 19 8.50 13.92 6.38
C GLU A 19 9.43 13.80 5.16
N THR A 20 9.35 14.76 4.25
CA THR A 20 10.29 14.84 3.12
C THR A 20 11.72 15.04 3.62
N GLY A 21 12.67 14.26 3.07
CA GLY A 21 14.08 14.30 3.47
C GLY A 21 14.43 13.39 4.65
N ARG A 22 13.43 12.80 5.34
CA ARG A 22 13.68 11.75 6.34
C ARG A 22 13.94 10.41 5.66
N GLN A 23 14.71 9.56 6.32
CA GLN A 23 14.80 8.15 5.97
C GLN A 23 13.43 7.50 6.21
N ALA A 24 12.92 6.76 5.23
CA ALA A 24 11.67 6.01 5.37
C ALA A 24 11.85 4.88 6.40
N PRO A 25 10.86 4.66 7.30
CA PRO A 25 10.86 3.50 8.20
C PRO A 25 10.95 2.20 7.41
N ASP A 26 11.70 1.20 7.89
CA ASP A 26 11.65 -0.12 7.27
C ASP A 26 10.30 -0.80 7.56
N PHE A 27 9.96 -1.82 6.76
CA PHE A 27 8.72 -2.56 6.92
C PHE A 27 8.89 -4.05 6.75
N LEU A 28 7.93 -4.81 7.24
CA LEU A 28 7.81 -6.24 6.99
C LEU A 28 6.40 -6.55 6.48
N LEU A 29 6.25 -6.63 5.16
CA LEU A 29 4.99 -6.87 4.48
C LEU A 29 5.02 -8.21 3.74
N VAL A 30 3.85 -8.75 3.39
CA VAL A 30 3.73 -10.07 2.77
C VAL A 30 3.39 -9.94 1.29
N SER A 31 4.22 -10.52 0.42
CA SER A 31 3.93 -10.60 -1.01
C SER A 31 2.78 -11.56 -1.33
N THR A 32 2.24 -11.49 -2.55
CA THR A 32 1.25 -12.45 -3.09
C THR A 32 1.70 -13.93 -3.09
N ARG A 33 2.97 -14.21 -2.79
CA ARG A 33 3.55 -15.55 -2.65
C ARG A 33 3.87 -15.93 -1.20
N LEU A 34 3.30 -15.22 -0.22
CA LEU A 34 3.52 -15.43 1.21
C LEU A 34 4.96 -15.20 1.69
N LYS A 35 5.81 -14.61 0.86
CA LYS A 35 7.17 -14.20 1.24
C LYS A 35 7.14 -12.84 1.92
N ASP A 36 7.94 -12.71 2.96
CA ASP A 36 8.15 -11.43 3.64
C ASP A 36 9.04 -10.52 2.78
N MET A 37 8.68 -9.24 2.73
CA MET A 37 9.28 -8.19 1.91
C MET A 37 9.53 -6.98 2.79
N ASN A 38 10.69 -6.35 2.60
CA ASN A 38 11.12 -5.13 3.30
C ASN A 38 11.64 -4.09 2.30
N LEU A 39 12.11 -2.92 2.77
CA LEU A 39 12.66 -1.91 1.88
C LEU A 39 13.88 -2.42 1.09
N ALA A 40 14.72 -3.25 1.71
CA ALA A 40 15.91 -3.82 1.07
C ALA A 40 15.56 -4.79 -0.07
N SER A 41 14.37 -5.38 -0.07
CA SER A 41 13.87 -6.20 -1.18
C SER A 41 13.69 -5.40 -2.48
N PHE A 42 13.71 -4.07 -2.39
CA PHE A 42 13.61 -3.14 -3.52
C PHE A 42 14.84 -2.22 -3.60
N ALA A 43 16.02 -2.69 -3.17
CA ALA A 43 17.25 -1.91 -3.21
C ALA A 43 17.52 -1.29 -4.60
N ASP A 44 18.26 -0.19 -4.62
CA ASP A 44 18.74 0.49 -5.84
C ASP A 44 17.67 1.01 -6.82
N SER A 45 16.40 0.96 -6.44
CA SER A 45 15.27 1.52 -7.17
C SER A 45 14.55 2.62 -6.39
N LYS A 46 13.85 3.50 -7.10
CA LYS A 46 12.87 4.40 -6.49
C LYS A 46 11.63 3.59 -6.10
N LYS A 47 10.94 4.00 -5.03
CA LYS A 47 9.72 3.32 -4.56
C LYS A 47 8.56 4.31 -4.53
N LEU A 48 7.46 3.97 -5.19
CA LEU A 48 6.17 4.62 -4.99
C LEU A 48 5.34 3.72 -4.08
N ILE A 49 5.11 4.13 -2.84
CA ILE A 49 4.28 3.38 -1.89
C ILE A 49 2.86 3.96 -1.95
N TYR A 50 1.93 3.18 -2.49
CA TYR A 50 0.52 3.52 -2.58
C TYR A 50 -0.29 2.66 -1.61
N THR A 51 -0.79 3.27 -0.54
CA THR A 51 -1.57 2.61 0.50
C THR A 51 -3.06 2.70 0.22
N VAL A 52 -3.78 1.60 0.33
CA VAL A 52 -5.24 1.55 0.13
C VAL A 52 -5.94 0.76 1.24
N PRO A 53 -7.20 1.09 1.60
CA PRO A 53 -7.99 0.26 2.51
C PRO A 53 -8.18 -1.15 1.98
N SER A 54 -8.62 -1.29 0.71
CA SER A 54 -8.79 -2.58 0.05
C SER A 54 -8.84 -2.44 -1.48
N LEU A 55 -8.16 -3.33 -2.19
CA LEU A 55 -8.22 -3.46 -3.65
C LEU A 55 -9.59 -3.91 -4.18
N ASP A 56 -10.45 -4.47 -3.31
CA ASP A 56 -11.81 -4.87 -3.67
C ASP A 56 -12.80 -3.68 -3.69
N THR A 57 -12.31 -2.45 -3.51
CA THR A 57 -13.12 -1.22 -3.62
C THR A 57 -12.86 -0.48 -4.94
N MET A 58 -13.91 0.16 -5.50
CA MET A 58 -13.89 0.74 -6.85
C MET A 58 -12.79 1.80 -7.05
N VAL A 59 -12.60 2.72 -6.10
CA VAL A 59 -11.63 3.81 -6.21
C VAL A 59 -10.20 3.29 -6.12
N CYS A 60 -9.94 2.37 -5.19
CA CYS A 60 -8.62 1.74 -5.02
C CYS A 60 -8.27 0.89 -6.25
N ALA A 61 -9.22 0.11 -6.75
CA ALA A 61 -9.05 -0.69 -7.96
C ALA A 61 -8.72 0.17 -9.19
N LYS A 62 -9.45 1.28 -9.37
CA LYS A 62 -9.22 2.21 -10.48
C LYS A 62 -7.81 2.81 -10.41
N THR A 63 -7.43 3.34 -9.26
CA THR A 63 -6.12 4.00 -9.08
C THR A 63 -4.98 3.01 -9.27
N THR A 64 -5.09 1.78 -8.74
CA THR A 64 -4.08 0.73 -8.93
C THR A 64 -3.90 0.37 -10.41
N LYS A 65 -4.99 0.30 -11.20
CA LYS A 65 -4.91 0.07 -12.65
C LYS A 65 -4.20 1.21 -13.37
N THR A 66 -4.56 2.45 -13.04
CA THR A 66 -3.91 3.65 -13.59
C THR A 66 -2.41 3.69 -13.26
N LEU A 67 -2.02 3.40 -12.01
CA LEU A 67 -0.61 3.32 -11.64
C LEU A 67 0.13 2.23 -12.41
N ASN A 68 -0.49 1.07 -12.63
CA ASN A 68 0.10 0.01 -13.45
C ASN A 68 0.35 0.45 -14.90
N GLU A 69 -0.55 1.22 -15.50
CA GLU A 69 -0.38 1.77 -16.85
C GLU A 69 0.74 2.82 -16.90
N LEU A 70 0.74 3.75 -15.94
CA LEU A 70 1.74 4.83 -15.87
C LEU A 70 3.16 4.29 -15.59
N ALA A 71 3.27 3.22 -14.79
CA ALA A 71 4.55 2.64 -14.41
C ALA A 71 5.39 2.12 -15.58
N VAL A 72 4.79 1.88 -16.76
CA VAL A 72 5.54 1.49 -17.98
C VAL A 72 6.55 2.56 -18.40
N GLY A 73 6.23 3.83 -18.17
CA GLY A 73 7.09 4.96 -18.55
C GLY A 73 8.03 5.43 -17.44
N TRP A 74 8.10 4.74 -16.30
CA TRP A 74 8.91 5.16 -15.16
C TRP A 74 10.21 4.38 -15.07
N ASP A 75 11.33 5.06 -15.29
CA ASP A 75 12.64 4.47 -15.15
C ASP A 75 12.97 4.17 -13.68
N ASN A 76 13.36 2.92 -13.43
CA ASN A 76 13.86 2.43 -12.14
C ASN A 76 12.91 2.73 -10.96
N MET A 77 11.61 2.51 -11.14
CA MET A 77 10.57 2.73 -10.12
C MET A 77 9.82 1.43 -9.80
N ASN A 78 9.78 1.06 -8.53
CA ASN A 78 8.91 0.02 -8.00
C ASN A 78 7.63 0.63 -7.43
N VAL A 79 6.48 0.28 -8.01
CA VAL A 79 5.17 0.67 -7.48
C VAL A 79 4.67 -0.38 -6.49
N LEU A 80 4.66 -0.03 -5.21
CA LEU A 80 4.25 -0.89 -4.10
C LEU A 80 2.82 -0.53 -3.70
N VAL A 81 1.88 -1.45 -3.92
CA VAL A 81 0.48 -1.27 -3.52
C VAL A 81 0.26 -2.02 -2.21
N VAL A 82 0.06 -1.28 -1.12
CA VAL A 82 -0.01 -1.84 0.23
C VAL A 82 -1.44 -1.79 0.75
N SER A 83 -1.96 -2.91 1.25
CA SER A 83 -3.30 -2.98 1.85
C SER A 83 -3.40 -4.02 2.97
N ALA A 84 -4.51 -4.02 3.69
CA ALA A 84 -4.85 -5.07 4.66
C ALA A 84 -5.45 -6.32 4.00
N ASP A 85 -5.68 -6.31 2.68
CA ASP A 85 -6.18 -7.48 1.97
C ASP A 85 -5.22 -8.66 2.12
N LEU A 86 -5.78 -9.88 2.22
CA LEU A 86 -4.95 -11.08 2.24
C LEU A 86 -4.17 -11.24 0.91
N PRO A 87 -2.94 -11.81 0.93
CA PRO A 87 -2.13 -12.00 -0.27
C PRO A 87 -2.86 -12.71 -1.41
N PHE A 88 -3.79 -13.61 -1.09
CA PHE A 88 -4.59 -14.35 -2.05
C PHE A 88 -5.61 -13.46 -2.78
N ALA A 89 -6.24 -12.52 -2.08
CA ALA A 89 -7.16 -11.55 -2.67
C ALA A 89 -6.41 -10.57 -3.59
N GLN A 90 -5.25 -10.07 -3.13
CA GLN A 90 -4.35 -9.26 -3.94
C GLN A 90 -3.90 -10.00 -5.21
N GLN A 91 -3.53 -11.28 -5.08
CA GLN A 91 -3.13 -12.11 -6.22
C GLN A 91 -4.29 -12.30 -7.22
N ARG A 92 -5.49 -12.55 -6.73
CA ARG A 92 -6.70 -12.67 -7.55
C ARG A 92 -6.94 -11.38 -8.35
N PHE A 93 -6.87 -10.22 -7.69
CA PHE A 93 -7.02 -8.92 -8.32
C PHE A 93 -5.99 -8.68 -9.44
N ILE A 94 -4.71 -8.94 -9.15
CA ILE A 94 -3.62 -8.80 -10.12
C ILE A 94 -3.84 -9.71 -11.34
N LYS A 95 -4.21 -10.98 -11.12
CA LYS A 95 -4.46 -11.94 -12.21
C LYS A 95 -5.66 -11.54 -13.06
N GLN A 96 -6.77 -11.15 -12.43
CA GLN A 96 -7.99 -10.74 -13.11
C GLN A 96 -7.78 -9.52 -14.01
N HIS A 97 -6.96 -8.57 -13.57
CA HIS A 97 -6.69 -7.34 -14.31
C HIS A 97 -5.38 -7.33 -15.09
N LYS A 98 -4.65 -8.47 -15.11
CA LYS A 98 -3.39 -8.65 -15.84
C LYS A 98 -2.35 -7.56 -15.53
N LEU A 99 -2.28 -7.15 -14.26
CA LEU A 99 -1.34 -6.12 -13.82
C LEU A 99 0.07 -6.71 -13.75
N LYS A 100 1.06 -5.98 -14.28
CA LYS A 100 2.45 -6.45 -14.41
C LYS A 100 3.48 -5.49 -13.82
N ASN A 101 3.12 -4.22 -13.66
CA ASN A 101 4.06 -3.15 -13.32
C ASN A 101 3.88 -2.65 -11.87
N ILE A 102 3.19 -3.43 -11.04
CA ILE A 102 2.96 -3.14 -9.62
C ILE A 102 3.27 -4.37 -8.78
N THR A 103 3.73 -4.13 -7.55
CA THR A 103 3.94 -5.16 -6.53
C THR A 103 2.90 -4.96 -5.44
N ALA A 104 1.98 -5.91 -5.27
CA ALA A 104 1.06 -5.89 -4.13
C ALA A 104 1.70 -6.51 -2.88
N LEU A 105 1.53 -5.81 -1.76
CA LEU A 105 2.06 -6.15 -0.44
C LEU A 105 0.94 -6.09 0.60
N SER A 106 0.87 -7.10 1.45
CA SER A 106 -0.20 -7.28 2.45
C SER A 106 0.31 -7.04 3.86
N MET A 107 -0.51 -6.38 4.67
CA MET A 107 -0.33 -6.23 6.12
C MET A 107 -0.86 -7.44 6.93
N MET A 108 -1.08 -8.60 6.30
CA MET A 108 -1.70 -9.77 6.93
C MET A 108 -1.07 -10.20 8.27
N ARG A 109 0.25 -10.03 8.45
CA ARG A 109 0.94 -10.50 9.68
C ARG A 109 0.84 -9.51 10.84
N ASN A 110 0.87 -8.21 10.57
CA ASN A 110 0.74 -7.15 11.57
C ASN A 110 0.41 -5.81 10.91
N LYS A 111 -0.08 -4.85 11.71
CA LYS A 111 -0.41 -3.49 11.28
C LYS A 111 0.75 -2.49 11.50
N GLN A 112 1.98 -2.96 11.78
CA GLN A 112 3.09 -2.08 12.18
C GLN A 112 3.46 -1.06 11.08
N PHE A 113 3.49 -1.51 9.82
CA PHE A 113 3.67 -0.61 8.67
C PHE A 113 2.68 0.57 8.71
N ALA A 114 1.41 0.32 9.02
CA ALA A 114 0.41 1.37 9.02
C ALA A 114 0.61 2.39 10.15
N ILE A 115 1.18 1.97 11.27
CA ILE A 115 1.55 2.84 12.38
C ILE A 115 2.78 3.68 12.00
N ASP A 116 3.83 3.02 11.52
CA ASP A 116 5.12 3.65 11.19
C ASP A 116 4.99 4.65 10.04
N TYR A 117 4.06 4.41 9.12
CA TYR A 117 3.75 5.30 8.00
C TYR A 117 2.57 6.23 8.26
N GLY A 118 1.97 6.24 9.45
CA GLY A 118 0.91 7.18 9.78
C GLY A 118 -0.40 7.00 9.00
N VAL A 119 -0.70 5.78 8.55
CA VAL A 119 -1.86 5.45 7.69
C VAL A 119 -2.85 4.49 8.33
N LEU A 120 -2.64 4.11 9.60
CA LEU A 120 -3.58 3.27 10.32
C LEU A 120 -4.84 4.06 10.69
N LEU A 121 -6.01 3.66 10.17
CA LEU A 121 -7.29 4.15 10.67
C LEU A 121 -7.50 3.61 12.10
N MET A 122 -7.70 4.52 13.05
CA MET A 122 -7.93 4.20 14.46
C MET A 122 -9.41 4.05 14.78
N ASP A 123 -10.27 4.66 13.97
CA ASP A 123 -11.72 4.66 14.11
C ASP A 123 -12.42 4.70 12.74
N GLY A 124 -13.76 4.60 12.77
CA GLY A 124 -14.60 4.58 11.58
C GLY A 124 -14.90 3.17 11.08
N SER A 125 -15.68 3.07 10.01
CA SER A 125 -16.21 1.79 9.50
C SER A 125 -15.16 0.88 8.83
N LEU A 126 -13.94 1.37 8.65
CA LEU A 126 -12.84 0.65 7.97
C LEU A 126 -11.60 0.44 8.88
N ALA A 127 -11.70 0.71 10.19
CA ALA A 127 -10.60 0.52 11.16
C ALA A 127 -10.41 -0.95 11.61
#